data_AF-A0A1V4BQ94-F1
#
_entry.id   AF-A0A1V4BQ94-F1
#
_cell.length_a   1.000
_cell.length_b   1.000
_cell.length_c   1.000
_cell.angle_alpha   90.00
_cell.angle_beta   90.00
_cell.angle_gamma   90.00
#
_symmetry.space_group_name_H-M   'P 1'
#
loop_
_entity.id
_entity.type
_entity.pdbx_description
1 polymer ?
#
loop_
_entity_poly.entity_id
_entity_poly.type
_entity_poly.pdbx_seq_one_letter_code
_entity_poly.pdbx_strand_id
1 'polypeptide(L)'
;MSQELTPALEPKRKGTLGEQVRKIADQLQQDTELQIKATSRILGAAAQISENHDQLIREVVDMVEEDLDNQACVYQTINFTVDTLKQQFRTLNEAKYYFGLKANSWAALANKLNNLSTQDSMPIDYDKNSISKRFDVIEGEIRAMRSEISQILFLLKLLIPDKSSLDQ
;
A
#
# COMPACT_ATOMS: atom_id res chain seq x y z
N MET A 1 -49.72 12.51 -71.33
CA MET A 1 -49.54 13.41 -70.18
C MET A 1 -50.13 12.71 -68.97
N SER A 2 -49.30 12.01 -68.20
CA SER A 2 -49.71 11.32 -66.98
C SER A 2 -49.20 12.15 -65.81
N GLN A 3 -50.10 12.76 -65.06
CA GLN A 3 -49.75 13.46 -63.82
C GLN A 3 -49.62 12.39 -62.73
N GLU A 4 -48.38 12.20 -62.28
CA GLU A 4 -48.00 11.34 -61.16
C GLU A 4 -48.41 12.05 -59.86
N LEU A 5 -49.31 11.42 -59.09
CA LEU A 5 -49.77 11.91 -57.81
C LEU A 5 -48.67 11.70 -56.77
N THR A 6 -48.11 12.80 -56.26
CA THR A 6 -47.20 12.82 -55.11
C THR A 6 -47.85 12.21 -53.86
N PRO A 7 -47.18 11.31 -53.11
CA PRO A 7 -47.72 10.80 -51.86
C PRO A 7 -47.60 11.89 -50.79
N ALA A 8 -48.73 12.22 -50.20
CA ALA A 8 -48.85 13.18 -49.11
C ALA A 8 -48.01 12.71 -47.89
N LEU A 9 -47.19 13.63 -47.38
CA LEU A 9 -46.51 13.52 -46.10
C LEU A 9 -47.56 13.39 -44.98
N GLU A 10 -47.69 12.19 -44.41
CA GLU A 10 -48.46 11.93 -43.20
C GLU A 10 -47.98 12.83 -42.05
N PRO A 11 -48.85 13.62 -41.40
CA PRO A 11 -48.47 14.42 -40.25
C PRO A 11 -48.20 13.50 -39.06
N LYS A 12 -46.97 13.50 -38.53
CA LYS A 12 -46.61 12.90 -37.24
C LYS A 12 -47.53 13.47 -36.15
N ARG A 13 -48.62 12.74 -35.84
CA ARG A 13 -49.50 13.04 -34.71
C ARG A 13 -48.65 13.00 -33.44
N LYS A 14 -48.58 14.12 -32.73
CA LYS A 14 -47.95 14.18 -31.41
C LYS A 14 -48.69 13.20 -30.50
N GLY A 15 -47.99 12.17 -30.00
CA GLY A 15 -48.57 11.15 -29.13
C GLY A 15 -49.30 11.80 -27.96
N THR A 16 -50.44 11.21 -27.58
CA THR A 16 -51.30 11.74 -26.51
C THR A 16 -50.54 11.80 -25.18
N LEU A 17 -50.95 12.66 -24.26
CA LEU A 17 -50.31 12.80 -22.94
C LEU A 17 -50.19 11.44 -22.21
N GLY A 18 -51.22 10.57 -22.32
CA GLY A 18 -51.19 9.24 -21.73
C GLY A 18 -50.12 8.31 -22.33
N GLU A 19 -49.79 8.47 -23.61
CA GLU A 19 -48.72 7.72 -24.28
C GLU A 19 -47.33 8.20 -23.84
N GLN A 20 -47.18 9.51 -23.60
CA GLN A 20 -45.97 10.07 -22.99
C GLN A 20 -45.79 9.58 -21.55
N VAL A 21 -46.87 9.55 -20.76
CA VAL A 21 -46.83 9.01 -19.38
C VAL A 21 -46.46 7.53 -19.38
N ARG A 22 -47.04 6.72 -20.28
CA ARG A 22 -46.68 5.29 -20.41
C ARG A 22 -45.22 5.11 -20.79
N LYS A 23 -44.72 5.88 -21.76
CA LYS A 23 -43.31 5.85 -22.16
C LYS A 23 -42.36 6.23 -21.01
N ILE A 24 -42.74 7.22 -20.19
CA ILE A 24 -41.95 7.60 -19.01
C ILE A 24 -41.96 6.47 -17.98
N ALA A 25 -43.11 5.82 -17.74
CA ALA A 25 -43.20 4.69 -16.81
C ALA A 25 -42.35 3.49 -17.28
N ASP A 26 -42.41 3.16 -18.56
CA ASP A 26 -41.61 2.07 -19.16
C ASP A 26 -40.11 2.37 -19.02
N GLN A 27 -39.69 3.63 -19.27
CA GLN A 27 -38.30 4.05 -19.08
C GLN A 27 -37.86 3.95 -17.61
N LEU A 28 -38.68 4.42 -16.68
CA LEU A 28 -38.40 4.36 -15.24
C LEU A 28 -38.24 2.91 -14.76
N GLN A 29 -39.06 2.00 -15.27
CA GLN A 29 -38.94 0.58 -14.97
C GLN A 29 -37.61 0.02 -15.49
N GLN A 30 -37.26 0.31 -16.74
CA GLN A 30 -36.01 -0.15 -17.35
C GLN A 30 -34.78 0.39 -16.61
N ASP A 31 -34.79 1.68 -16.23
CA ASP A 31 -33.70 2.31 -15.49
C ASP A 31 -33.54 1.68 -14.10
N THR A 32 -34.66 1.36 -13.44
CA THR A 32 -34.66 0.66 -12.15
C THR A 32 -34.04 -0.74 -12.28
N GLU A 33 -34.40 -1.51 -13.30
CA GLU A 33 -33.82 -2.83 -13.55
C GLU A 33 -32.32 -2.76 -13.83
N LEU A 34 -31.88 -1.77 -14.62
CA LEU A 34 -30.46 -1.52 -14.86
C LEU A 34 -29.72 -1.14 -13.59
N GLN A 35 -30.31 -0.28 -12.74
CA GLN A 35 -29.72 0.11 -11.46
C GLN A 35 -29.59 -1.07 -10.51
N ILE A 36 -30.61 -1.92 -10.40
CA ILE A 36 -30.57 -3.14 -9.58
C ILE A 36 -29.44 -4.05 -10.06
N LYS A 37 -29.29 -4.24 -11.37
CA LYS A 37 -28.24 -5.07 -11.97
C LYS A 37 -26.84 -4.48 -11.76
N ALA A 38 -26.68 -3.17 -11.88
CA ALA A 38 -25.41 -2.50 -11.63
C ALA A 38 -25.02 -2.63 -10.15
N THR A 39 -25.98 -2.40 -9.25
CA THR A 39 -25.77 -2.47 -7.80
C THR A 39 -25.40 -3.88 -7.35
N SER A 40 -26.09 -4.92 -7.87
CA SER A 40 -25.76 -6.31 -7.53
C SER A 40 -24.36 -6.71 -8.01
N ARG A 41 -23.93 -6.23 -9.19
CA ARG A 41 -22.55 -6.43 -9.68
C ARG A 41 -21.51 -5.73 -8.81
N ILE A 42 -21.78 -4.48 -8.40
CA ILE A 42 -20.90 -3.75 -7.48
C ILE A 42 -20.79 -4.49 -6.15
N LEU A 43 -21.91 -4.97 -5.60
CA LEU A 43 -21.92 -5.72 -4.34
C LEU A 43 -21.14 -7.03 -4.46
N GLY A 44 -21.28 -7.76 -5.57
CA GLY A 44 -20.51 -8.97 -5.82
C GLY A 44 -19.01 -8.71 -5.92
N ALA A 45 -18.61 -7.66 -6.64
CA ALA A 45 -17.20 -7.25 -6.72
C ALA A 45 -16.65 -6.82 -5.36
N ALA A 46 -17.44 -6.09 -4.56
CA ALA A 46 -17.05 -5.69 -3.21
C ALA A 46 -16.87 -6.89 -2.28
N ALA A 47 -17.75 -7.90 -2.37
CA ALA A 47 -17.62 -9.14 -1.61
C ALA A 47 -16.32 -9.89 -1.98
N GLN A 48 -16.00 -9.98 -3.27
CA GLN A 48 -14.76 -10.60 -3.73
C GLN A 48 -13.52 -9.83 -3.25
N ILE A 49 -13.55 -8.50 -3.28
CA ILE A 49 -12.45 -7.67 -2.75
C ILE A 49 -12.27 -7.90 -1.25
N SER A 50 -13.37 -8.00 -0.49
CA SER A 50 -13.32 -8.29 0.94
C SER A 50 -12.67 -9.65 1.21
N GLU A 51 -13.04 -10.67 0.47
CA GLU A 51 -12.46 -12.02 0.61
C GLU A 51 -10.96 -12.02 0.30
N ASN A 52 -10.55 -11.35 -0.78
CA ASN A 52 -9.14 -11.18 -1.12
C ASN A 52 -8.38 -10.43 -0.02
N HIS A 53 -8.97 -9.39 0.57
CA HIS A 53 -8.37 -8.65 1.68
C HIS A 53 -8.21 -9.53 2.92
N ASP A 54 -9.22 -10.33 3.27
CA ASP A 54 -9.14 -11.25 4.41
C ASP A 54 -8.04 -12.30 4.19
N GLN A 55 -7.85 -12.77 2.96
CA GLN A 55 -6.75 -13.65 2.60
C GLN A 55 -5.39 -12.96 2.75
N LEU A 56 -5.22 -11.77 2.18
CA LEU A 56 -3.97 -11.01 2.29
C LEU A 56 -3.61 -10.75 3.75
N ILE A 57 -4.61 -10.43 4.60
CA ILE A 57 -4.40 -10.24 6.03
C ILE A 57 -3.85 -11.52 6.67
N ARG A 58 -4.43 -12.70 6.38
CA ARG A 58 -3.93 -13.97 6.90
C ARG A 58 -2.50 -14.25 6.46
N GLU A 59 -2.20 -14.10 5.17
CA GLU A 59 -0.86 -14.33 4.63
C GLU A 59 0.19 -13.40 5.26
N VAL A 60 -0.16 -12.14 5.47
CA VAL A 60 0.73 -11.18 6.15
C VAL A 60 0.90 -11.54 7.63
N VAL A 61 -0.14 -12.00 8.31
CA VAL A 61 -0.04 -12.48 9.70
C VAL A 61 0.92 -13.67 9.79
N ASP A 62 0.74 -14.68 8.93
CA ASP A 62 1.60 -15.86 8.91
C ASP A 62 3.07 -15.48 8.65
N MET A 63 3.32 -14.58 7.69
CA MET A 63 4.68 -14.10 7.39
C MET A 63 5.30 -13.31 8.55
N VAL A 64 4.51 -12.46 9.22
CA VAL A 64 4.99 -11.70 10.37
C VAL A 64 5.26 -12.63 11.56
N GLU A 65 4.42 -13.62 11.80
CA GLU A 65 4.64 -14.63 12.84
C GLU A 65 5.91 -15.44 12.54
N GLU A 66 6.10 -15.88 11.29
CA GLU A 66 7.33 -16.56 10.87
C GLU A 66 8.58 -15.67 11.06
N ASP A 67 8.52 -14.40 10.69
CA ASP A 67 9.63 -13.45 10.88
C ASP A 67 9.94 -13.21 12.37
N LEU A 68 8.92 -13.21 13.23
CA LEU A 68 9.09 -13.08 14.68
C LEU A 68 9.69 -14.35 15.29
N ASP A 69 9.24 -15.53 14.88
CA ASP A 69 9.78 -16.81 15.33
C ASP A 69 11.23 -17.00 14.85
N ASN A 70 11.52 -16.62 13.60
CA ASN A 70 12.88 -16.61 13.06
C ASN A 70 13.78 -15.62 13.83
N GLN A 71 13.28 -14.43 14.16
CA GLN A 71 13.99 -13.51 15.04
C GLN A 71 14.20 -14.11 16.42
N ALA A 72 13.18 -14.72 17.04
CA ALA A 72 13.31 -15.37 18.34
C ALA A 72 14.34 -16.52 18.32
N CYS A 73 14.47 -17.23 17.20
CA CYS A 73 15.51 -18.24 16.99
C CYS A 73 16.90 -17.62 16.88
N VAL A 74 17.04 -16.50 16.16
CA VAL A 74 18.31 -15.73 16.06
C VAL A 74 18.69 -15.07 17.39
N TYR A 75 17.72 -14.69 18.21
CA TYR A 75 17.89 -14.19 19.57
C TYR A 75 17.78 -15.29 20.63
N GLN A 76 18.01 -16.56 20.31
CA GLN A 76 18.40 -17.52 21.33
C GLN A 76 19.71 -17.02 21.92
N THR A 77 19.58 -16.21 22.97
CA THR A 77 20.66 -15.68 23.77
C THR A 77 21.55 -16.85 24.08
N ILE A 78 22.74 -16.90 23.47
CA ILE A 78 23.77 -17.86 23.82
C ILE A 78 24.13 -17.50 25.26
N ASN A 79 23.39 -18.08 26.21
CA ASN A 79 23.62 -17.93 27.61
C ASN A 79 24.84 -18.80 27.89
N PHE A 80 26.01 -18.17 27.86
CA PHE A 80 27.27 -18.78 28.25
C PHE A 80 27.16 -19.16 29.72
N THR A 81 27.04 -20.45 29.99
CA THR A 81 27.13 -21.02 31.32
C THR A 81 28.58 -21.41 31.61
N VAL A 82 28.93 -21.53 32.89
CA VAL A 82 30.30 -21.94 33.28
C VAL A 82 30.65 -23.31 32.70
N ASP A 83 29.68 -24.22 32.61
CA ASP A 83 29.91 -25.59 32.14
C ASP A 83 30.11 -25.64 30.63
N THR A 84 29.33 -24.87 29.85
CA THR A 84 29.53 -24.76 28.40
C THR A 84 30.88 -24.16 28.05
N LEU A 85 31.32 -23.13 28.79
CA LEU A 85 32.65 -22.54 28.61
C LEU A 85 33.79 -23.49 28.97
N LYS A 86 33.65 -24.29 30.02
CA LYS A 86 34.64 -25.30 30.40
C LYS A 86 34.68 -26.50 29.44
N GLN A 87 33.56 -26.80 28.79
CA GLN A 87 33.50 -27.85 27.79
C GLN A 87 34.18 -27.41 26.48
N GLN A 88 34.04 -26.13 26.11
CA GLN A 88 34.67 -25.56 24.92
C GLN A 88 36.15 -25.22 25.12
N PHE A 89 36.53 -24.75 26.31
CA PHE A 89 37.88 -24.31 26.62
C PHE A 89 38.43 -25.04 27.84
N ARG A 90 39.60 -25.65 27.69
CA ARG A 90 40.22 -26.47 28.74
C ARG A 90 40.76 -25.63 29.90
N THR A 91 41.12 -24.37 29.63
CA THR A 91 41.64 -23.44 30.64
C THR A 91 41.04 -22.04 30.54
N LEU A 92 40.95 -21.33 31.67
CA LEU A 92 40.37 -19.98 31.71
C LEU A 92 41.20 -18.97 30.88
N ASN A 93 42.52 -19.14 30.84
CA ASN A 93 43.39 -18.25 30.07
C ASN A 93 43.17 -18.38 28.56
N GLU A 94 42.91 -19.58 28.07
CA GLU A 94 42.58 -19.84 26.67
C GLU A 94 41.26 -19.18 26.28
N ALA A 95 40.22 -19.35 27.10
CA ALA A 95 38.95 -18.68 26.90
C ALA A 95 39.10 -17.14 26.93
N LYS A 96 39.87 -16.59 27.88
CA LYS A 96 40.14 -15.15 27.97
C LYS A 96 40.87 -14.61 26.74
N TYR A 97 41.81 -15.38 26.19
CA TYR A 97 42.53 -15.01 24.98
C TYR A 97 41.60 -15.02 23.76
N TYR A 98 40.79 -16.07 23.62
CA TYR A 98 39.82 -16.22 22.53
C TYR A 98 38.80 -15.07 22.48
N PHE A 99 38.23 -14.71 23.63
CA PHE A 99 37.24 -13.63 23.72
C PHE A 99 37.87 -12.23 23.90
N GLY A 100 39.19 -12.13 24.11
CA GLY A 100 39.85 -10.85 24.41
C GLY A 100 39.41 -10.19 25.73
N LEU A 101 38.75 -10.93 26.62
CA LEU A 101 38.15 -10.40 27.85
C LEU A 101 39.00 -10.69 29.09
N LYS A 102 39.17 -9.68 29.94
CA LYS A 102 39.79 -9.86 31.26
C LYS A 102 38.76 -10.38 32.26
N ALA A 103 38.92 -11.62 32.70
CA ALA A 103 38.12 -12.22 33.77
C ALA A 103 39.01 -12.88 34.84
N ASN A 104 38.54 -12.87 36.08
CA ASN A 104 39.24 -13.44 37.24
C ASN A 104 38.69 -14.82 37.64
N SER A 105 37.56 -15.24 37.05
CA SER A 105 36.96 -16.55 37.25
C SER A 105 36.09 -16.92 36.04
N TRP A 106 35.75 -18.20 35.90
CA TRP A 106 34.82 -18.65 34.86
C TRP A 106 33.44 -18.01 34.98
N ALA A 107 32.93 -17.84 36.20
CA ALA A 107 31.66 -17.16 36.44
C ALA A 107 31.71 -15.68 36.00
N ALA A 108 32.83 -15.00 36.27
CA ALA A 108 33.03 -13.62 35.82
C ALA A 108 33.15 -13.52 34.29
N LEU A 109 33.71 -14.54 33.62
CA LEU A 109 33.78 -14.59 32.15
C LEU A 109 32.40 -14.83 31.54
N ALA A 110 31.66 -15.83 32.04
CA ALA A 110 30.29 -16.15 31.63
C ALA A 110 29.37 -14.93 31.76
N ASN A 111 29.38 -14.28 32.93
CA ASN A 111 28.57 -13.09 33.16
C ASN A 111 28.95 -11.94 32.22
N LYS A 112 30.25 -11.75 31.92
CA LYS A 112 30.68 -10.72 30.96
C LYS A 112 30.19 -11.02 29.54
N LEU A 113 30.26 -12.28 29.10
CA LEU A 113 29.78 -12.68 27.78
C LEU A 113 28.25 -12.53 27.67
N ASN A 114 27.51 -12.90 28.71
CA ASN A 114 26.05 -12.74 28.75
C ASN A 114 25.63 -11.27 28.82
N ASN A 115 26.40 -10.44 29.53
CA ASN A 115 26.17 -9.00 29.61
C ASN A 115 26.50 -8.29 28.28
N LEU A 116 27.52 -8.74 27.55
CA LEU A 116 27.83 -8.23 26.21
C LEU A 116 26.74 -8.62 25.21
N SER A 117 26.28 -9.87 25.26
CA SER A 117 25.17 -10.38 24.44
C SER A 117 23.86 -9.59 24.65
N THR A 118 23.60 -9.16 25.89
CA THR A 118 22.45 -8.29 26.24
C THR A 118 22.66 -6.80 25.99
N GLN A 119 23.89 -6.35 25.69
CA GLN A 119 24.15 -4.99 25.22
C GLN A 119 24.12 -4.87 23.69
N ASP A 120 24.36 -5.95 22.96
CA ASP A 120 24.10 -6.03 21.51
C ASP A 120 22.60 -6.17 21.18
N SER A 121 21.74 -6.41 22.18
CA SER A 121 20.29 -6.19 22.08
C SER A 121 19.89 -4.73 22.38
N MET A 122 20.63 -3.76 21.83
CA MET A 122 20.05 -2.46 21.50
C MET A 122 19.29 -2.61 20.18
N PRO A 123 18.18 -1.87 19.98
CA PRO A 123 17.28 -2.09 18.86
C PRO A 123 18.07 -1.97 17.57
N ILE A 124 17.82 -2.89 16.64
CA ILE A 124 18.30 -2.84 15.24
C ILE A 124 18.37 -1.36 14.85
N ASP A 125 19.59 -0.83 14.81
CA ASP A 125 19.84 0.51 14.30
C ASP A 125 19.65 0.39 12.80
N TYR A 126 18.38 0.47 12.37
CA TYR A 126 18.06 0.87 11.02
C TYR A 126 18.74 2.22 10.88
N ASP A 127 19.93 2.22 10.28
CA ASP A 127 20.78 3.39 10.06
C ASP A 127 19.86 4.59 9.85
N LYS A 128 19.67 5.41 10.90
CA LYS A 128 18.73 6.55 10.85
C LYS A 128 19.12 7.48 9.71
N ASN A 129 20.39 7.44 9.28
CA ASN A 129 20.87 8.13 8.10
C ASN A 129 20.30 7.53 6.80
N SER A 130 20.08 6.22 6.68
CA SER A 130 19.47 5.61 5.49
C SER A 130 18.02 6.06 5.31
N ILE A 131 17.23 6.06 6.39
CA ILE A 131 15.84 6.56 6.35
C ILE A 131 15.80 8.07 6.10
N SER A 132 16.65 8.85 6.80
CA SER A 132 16.71 10.30 6.60
C SER A 132 17.16 10.67 5.19
N LYS A 133 18.17 10.00 4.64
CA LYS A 133 18.60 10.18 3.24
C LYS A 133 17.47 9.85 2.25
N ARG A 134 16.68 8.81 2.51
CA ARG A 134 15.52 8.49 1.67
C ARG A 134 14.46 9.58 1.73
N PHE A 135 14.21 10.16 2.90
CA PHE A 135 13.31 11.32 3.03
C PHE A 135 13.83 12.56 2.31
N ASP A 136 15.13 12.84 2.38
CA ASP A 136 15.74 13.97 1.67
C ASP A 136 15.60 13.82 0.13
N VAL A 137 15.79 12.59 -0.38
CA VAL A 137 15.60 12.27 -1.80
C VAL A 137 14.13 12.46 -2.20
N ILE A 138 13.19 11.91 -1.42
CA ILE A 138 11.75 12.04 -1.66
C ILE A 138 11.31 13.50 -1.63
N GLU A 139 11.80 14.30 -0.68
CA GLU A 139 11.47 15.72 -0.61
C GLU A 139 12.00 16.49 -1.83
N GLY A 140 13.20 16.14 -2.30
CA GLY A 140 13.77 16.66 -3.55
C GLY A 140 12.87 16.37 -4.77
N GLU A 141 12.42 15.12 -4.91
CA GLU A 141 11.53 14.70 -5.99
C GLU A 141 10.17 15.40 -5.95
N ILE A 142 9.56 15.55 -4.76
CA ILE A 142 8.29 16.28 -4.58
C ILE A 142 8.45 17.74 -5.00
N ARG A 143 9.59 18.37 -4.67
CA ARG A 143 9.87 19.74 -5.07
C ARG A 143 10.03 19.89 -6.58
N ALA A 144 10.69 18.93 -7.24
CA ALA A 144 10.82 18.88 -8.69
C ALA A 144 9.46 18.73 -9.37
N MET A 145 8.63 17.76 -8.93
CA MET A 145 7.27 17.57 -9.45
C MET A 145 6.43 18.85 -9.30
N ARG A 146 6.50 19.55 -8.17
CA ARG A 146 5.76 20.80 -7.97
C ARG A 146 6.19 21.89 -8.96
N SER A 147 7.48 21.97 -9.28
CA SER A 147 8.02 22.89 -10.28
C SER A 147 7.50 22.54 -11.68
N GLU A 148 7.56 21.27 -12.07
CA GLU A 148 7.07 20.78 -13.36
C GLU A 148 5.57 21.01 -13.52
N ILE A 149 4.76 20.69 -12.50
CA ILE A 149 3.33 20.98 -12.48
C ILE A 149 3.07 22.48 -12.66
N SER A 150 3.84 23.34 -12.00
CA SER A 150 3.71 24.80 -12.14
C SER A 150 4.01 25.28 -13.56
N GLN A 151 5.02 24.69 -14.21
CA GLN A 151 5.35 24.99 -15.62
C GLN A 151 4.25 24.51 -16.57
N ILE A 152 3.73 23.30 -16.35
CA ILE A 152 2.60 22.77 -17.14
C ILE A 152 1.38 23.67 -17.00
N LEU A 153 1.04 24.11 -15.79
CA LEU A 153 -0.07 25.04 -15.56
C LEU A 153 0.14 26.38 -16.27
N PHE A 154 1.36 26.90 -16.27
CA PHE A 154 1.70 28.13 -17.00
C PHE A 154 1.52 27.96 -18.52
N LEU A 155 2.01 26.86 -19.08
CA LEU A 155 1.86 26.54 -20.50
C LEU A 155 0.39 26.34 -20.89
N LEU A 156 -0.40 25.67 -20.05
CA LEU A 156 -1.85 25.52 -20.25
C LEU A 156 -2.57 26.87 -20.21
N LYS A 157 -2.16 27.79 -19.33
CA LYS A 157 -2.71 29.16 -19.28
C LYS A 157 -2.40 29.96 -20.55
N LEU A 158 -1.24 29.73 -21.18
CA LEU A 158 -0.89 30.33 -22.47
C LEU A 158 -1.67 29.71 -23.64
N LEU A 159 -2.03 28.43 -23.55
CA LEU A 159 -2.74 27.69 -24.60
C LEU A 159 -4.25 27.88 -24.56
N ILE A 160 -4.81 28.27 -23.41
CA ILE A 160 -6.22 28.66 -23.28
C ILE A 160 -6.29 30.16 -23.59
N PRO A 161 -6.68 30.57 -24.82
CA PRO A 161 -6.96 31.97 -25.09
C PRO A 161 -8.08 32.42 -24.14
N ASP A 162 -7.89 33.59 -23.56
CA ASP A 162 -8.86 34.25 -22.70
C ASP A 162 -10.18 34.37 -23.50
N LYS A 163 -11.17 33.52 -23.22
CA LYS A 163 -12.53 33.61 -23.78
C LYS A 163 -13.31 34.80 -23.19
N SER A 164 -12.61 35.77 -22.59
CA SER A 164 -13.20 36.99 -22.01
C SER A 164 -13.15 38.20 -22.94
N SER A 165 -12.66 38.08 -24.18
CA SER A 165 -12.63 39.20 -25.15
C SER A 165 -13.48 38.98 -26.42
N LEU A 166 -14.50 38.12 -26.39
CA LEU A 166 -15.42 37.92 -27.52
C LEU A 166 -16.88 38.27 -27.16
N ASP A 167 -17.08 39.33 -26.37
CA ASP A 167 -18.39 39.94 -26.08
C ASP A 167 -18.24 41.47 -25.83
N GLN A 168 -17.55 42.19 -26.72
CA GLN A 168 -17.69 43.65 -26.89
C GLN A 168 -17.77 44.02 -28.36
#